data_AF-A0A2S0JL99-F1
#
_entry.id   AF-A0A2S0JL99-F1
#
_cell.length_a   1.000
_cell.length_b   1.000
_cell.length_c   1.000
_cell.angle_alpha   90.00
_cell.angle_beta   90.00
_cell.angle_gamma   90.00
#
_symmetry.space_group_name_H-M   'P 1'
#
loop_
_entity.id
_entity.type
_entity.pdbx_description
1 polymer ?
#
loop_
_entity_poly.entity_id
_entity_poly.type
_entity_poly.pdbx_seq_one_letter_code
_entity_poly.pdbx_strand_id
1 'polypeptide(L)'
;MFINGTELDLTNLEKPLLLVNEDEELLFQRLIQPTLEYELIQCQLALSTRKSISLVKDFWLALYKGREKLYINSGHAMLYPIRLILFELVTQAEHFKRLAKKSLGDECLSFIYAVVLLQFILQWLKDRFKNNNEVYEAMKLLYRATDDYLDDEQVPISREHLIAQAIAVKAIRHEVKENAQEFASLLYQTYNFLNHLHDKVKEREEDETNSLPSMRNVADILNLFYSERYTTDNPSFTG
;
A
#
# COMPACT_ATOMS: atom_id res chain seq x y z
N MET A 1 -7.78 -7.62 -15.85
CA MET A 1 -6.82 -6.57 -16.30
C MET A 1 -5.41 -7.07 -16.00
N PHE A 2 -4.42 -6.83 -16.86
CA PHE A 2 -3.07 -7.37 -16.63
C PHE A 2 -2.16 -6.37 -15.89
N ILE A 3 -1.52 -6.80 -14.80
CA ILE A 3 -0.44 -6.07 -14.14
C ILE A 3 0.79 -6.98 -14.15
N ASN A 4 1.92 -6.49 -14.65
CA ASN A 4 3.18 -7.25 -14.69
C ASN A 4 3.05 -8.65 -15.33
N GLY A 5 2.17 -8.80 -16.33
CA GLY A 5 1.93 -10.06 -17.03
C GLY A 5 0.91 -11.00 -16.37
N THR A 6 0.30 -10.59 -15.25
CA THR A 6 -0.68 -11.40 -14.50
C THR A 6 -2.07 -10.81 -14.60
N GLU A 7 -3.06 -11.65 -14.89
CA GLU A 7 -4.45 -11.24 -14.86
C GLU A 7 -4.88 -11.00 -13.41
N LEU A 8 -5.27 -9.75 -13.12
CA LEU A 8 -5.78 -9.34 -11.84
C LEU A 8 -7.29 -9.14 -11.91
N ASP A 9 -7.99 -9.85 -11.02
CA ASP A 9 -9.41 -9.69 -10.76
C ASP A 9 -9.62 -8.90 -9.45
N LEU A 10 -10.05 -7.64 -9.58
CA LEU A 10 -10.34 -6.75 -8.46
C LEU A 10 -11.55 -7.18 -7.63
N THR A 11 -12.39 -8.09 -8.14
CA THR A 11 -13.52 -8.64 -7.40
C THR A 11 -13.10 -9.75 -6.44
N ASN A 12 -11.94 -10.36 -6.71
CA ASN A 12 -11.34 -11.40 -5.89
C ASN A 12 -10.10 -10.87 -5.18
N LEU A 13 -10.19 -9.77 -4.43
CA LEU A 13 -9.11 -9.32 -3.55
C LEU A 13 -9.07 -10.14 -2.25
N GLU A 14 -7.97 -10.09 -1.49
CA GLU A 14 -7.94 -10.70 -0.16
C GLU A 14 -8.91 -9.96 0.76
N LYS A 15 -9.63 -10.69 1.62
CA LYS A 15 -10.59 -10.09 2.55
C LYS A 15 -9.87 -9.05 3.43
N PRO A 16 -10.47 -7.87 3.67
CA PRO A 16 -9.80 -6.81 4.39
C PRO A 16 -9.54 -7.17 5.84
N LEU A 17 -8.46 -6.61 6.39
CA LEU A 17 -8.17 -6.72 7.82
C LEU A 17 -9.21 -5.97 8.66
N LEU A 18 -9.85 -4.96 8.06
CA LEU A 18 -10.85 -4.12 8.69
C LEU A 18 -12.26 -4.52 8.29
N LEU A 19 -13.24 -4.27 9.15
CA LEU A 19 -14.64 -4.39 8.78
C LEU A 19 -15.00 -3.39 7.67
N VAL A 20 -15.59 -3.93 6.60
CA VAL A 20 -15.97 -3.21 5.39
C VAL A 20 -17.43 -3.54 5.05
N ASN A 21 -18.15 -2.59 4.46
CA ASN A 21 -19.47 -2.86 3.87
C ASN A 21 -19.39 -2.91 2.32
N GLU A 22 -20.48 -3.30 1.67
CA GLU A 22 -20.53 -3.44 0.20
C GLU A 22 -20.27 -2.11 -0.53
N ASP A 23 -20.76 -0.99 0.01
CA ASP A 23 -20.55 0.34 -0.58
C ASP A 23 -19.07 0.73 -0.58
N GLU A 24 -18.36 0.44 0.52
CA GLU A 24 -16.92 0.70 0.68
C GLU A 24 -16.08 -0.21 -0.24
N GLU A 25 -16.50 -1.46 -0.45
CA GLU A 25 -15.90 -2.36 -1.44
C GLU A 25 -16.00 -1.80 -2.86
N LEU A 26 -17.23 -1.42 -3.26
CA LEU A 26 -17.50 -0.84 -4.57
C LEU A 26 -16.77 0.50 -4.76
N LEU A 27 -16.70 1.31 -3.71
CA LEU A 27 -15.98 2.58 -3.73
C LEU A 27 -14.49 2.35 -3.98
N PHE A 28 -13.86 1.42 -3.25
CA PHE A 28 -12.46 1.08 -3.48
C PHE A 28 -12.20 0.62 -4.91
N GLN A 29 -13.05 -0.29 -5.43
CA GLN A 29 -12.94 -0.81 -6.80
C GLN A 29 -12.97 0.32 -7.84
N ARG A 30 -13.87 1.30 -7.67
CA ARG A 30 -13.97 2.47 -8.56
C ARG A 30 -12.73 3.37 -8.52
N LEU A 31 -12.04 3.45 -7.39
CA LEU A 31 -10.83 4.26 -7.25
C LEU A 31 -9.61 3.57 -7.85
N ILE A 32 -9.47 2.27 -7.60
CA ILE A 32 -8.30 1.49 -8.02
C ILE A 32 -8.32 1.17 -9.51
N GLN A 33 -9.48 0.91 -10.11
CA GLN A 33 -9.58 0.50 -11.52
C GLN A 33 -8.94 1.53 -12.48
N PRO A 34 -9.30 2.82 -12.45
CA PRO A 34 -8.66 3.82 -13.31
C PRO A 34 -7.15 3.95 -13.04
N THR A 35 -6.75 3.87 -11.77
CA THR A 35 -5.34 3.97 -11.35
C THR A 35 -4.48 2.88 -12.01
N LEU A 36 -5.04 1.68 -12.16
CA LEU A 36 -4.37 0.56 -12.79
C LEU A 36 -4.44 0.62 -14.32
N GLU A 37 -5.59 1.00 -14.89
CA GLU A 37 -5.79 1.14 -16.34
C GLU A 37 -4.90 2.22 -16.96
N TYR A 38 -4.63 3.31 -16.23
CA TYR A 38 -3.75 4.39 -16.69
C TYR A 38 -2.27 4.13 -16.43
N GLU A 39 -1.91 2.93 -15.96
CA GLU A 39 -0.52 2.51 -15.69
C GLU A 39 0.27 3.64 -14.99
N LEU A 40 -0.18 4.05 -13.81
CA LEU A 40 0.59 5.00 -13.00
C LEU A 40 1.85 4.29 -12.48
N ILE A 41 2.86 4.22 -13.35
CA ILE A 41 4.09 3.38 -13.39
C ILE A 41 4.98 3.49 -12.14
N GLN A 42 4.57 4.23 -11.11
CA GLN A 42 5.46 4.66 -10.04
C GLN A 42 5.07 4.13 -8.66
N CYS A 43 3.93 3.46 -8.58
CA CYS A 43 3.48 2.73 -7.39
C CYS A 43 3.55 1.21 -7.59
N GLN A 44 4.55 0.76 -8.35
CA GLN A 44 4.70 -0.62 -8.79
C GLN A 44 4.65 -1.61 -7.63
N LEU A 45 5.20 -1.32 -6.45
CA LEU A 45 5.19 -2.28 -5.33
C LEU A 45 3.86 -2.28 -4.59
N ALA A 46 3.22 -1.13 -4.44
CA ALA A 46 1.94 -1.02 -3.75
C ALA A 46 0.80 -1.66 -4.55
N LEU A 47 0.92 -1.65 -5.88
CA LEU A 47 -0.10 -2.10 -6.82
C LEU A 47 0.33 -3.30 -7.70
N SER A 48 1.44 -3.97 -7.37
CA SER A 48 1.99 -5.06 -8.21
C SER A 48 1.22 -6.37 -8.13
N THR A 49 0.50 -6.60 -7.03
CA THR A 49 -0.08 -7.91 -6.71
C THR A 49 -1.44 -7.76 -6.04
N ARG A 50 -2.26 -8.81 -6.11
CA ARG A 50 -3.50 -8.91 -5.33
C ARG A 50 -3.29 -8.58 -3.85
N LYS A 51 -2.20 -9.07 -3.25
CA LYS A 51 -1.91 -8.91 -1.81
C LYS A 51 -1.44 -7.50 -1.45
N SER A 52 -0.60 -6.88 -2.28
CA SER A 52 -0.20 -5.48 -2.08
C SER A 52 -1.38 -4.52 -2.26
N ILE A 53 -2.23 -4.76 -3.26
CA ILE A 53 -3.49 -4.01 -3.46
C ILE A 53 -4.43 -4.19 -2.26
N SER A 54 -4.53 -5.40 -1.71
CA SER A 54 -5.32 -5.65 -0.51
C SER A 54 -4.75 -4.91 0.71
N LEU A 55 -3.44 -4.78 0.82
CA LEU A 55 -2.80 -3.95 1.86
C LEU A 55 -3.06 -2.45 1.63
N VAL A 56 -3.05 -1.96 0.38
CA VAL A 56 -3.50 -0.59 0.05
C VAL A 56 -4.91 -0.36 0.55
N LYS A 57 -5.82 -1.32 0.32
CA LYS A 57 -7.21 -1.24 0.76
C LYS A 57 -7.34 -1.09 2.28
N ASP A 58 -6.53 -1.82 3.08
CA ASP A 58 -6.58 -1.65 4.54
C ASP A 58 -6.13 -0.26 4.97
N PHE A 59 -5.02 0.23 4.40
CA PHE A 59 -4.53 1.56 4.71
C PHE A 59 -5.49 2.66 4.25
N TRP A 60 -6.09 2.49 3.06
CA TRP A 60 -7.11 3.36 2.54
C TRP A 60 -8.30 3.43 3.49
N LEU A 61 -8.87 2.29 3.90
CA LEU A 61 -9.96 2.25 4.88
C LEU A 61 -9.57 2.92 6.20
N ALA A 62 -8.34 2.69 6.68
CA ALA A 62 -7.81 3.30 7.91
C ALA A 62 -7.69 4.82 7.84
N LEU A 63 -7.31 5.35 6.67
CA LEU A 63 -7.23 6.79 6.41
C LEU A 63 -8.63 7.38 6.20
N TYR A 64 -9.45 6.74 5.37
CA TYR A 64 -10.79 7.21 4.96
C TYR A 64 -11.78 7.25 6.12
N LYS A 65 -11.82 6.22 6.98
CA LYS A 65 -12.79 6.12 8.10
C LYS A 65 -12.23 6.65 9.42
N GLY A 66 -10.92 6.83 9.50
CA GLY A 66 -10.20 7.16 10.72
C GLY A 66 -10.07 5.96 11.67
N ARG A 67 -8.87 5.77 12.22
CA ARG A 67 -8.49 4.59 13.01
C ARG A 67 -9.40 4.30 14.22
N GLU A 68 -9.97 5.32 14.86
CA GLU A 68 -10.78 5.16 16.09
C GLU A 68 -12.12 4.46 15.86
N LYS A 69 -12.63 4.46 14.62
CA LYS A 69 -13.93 3.88 14.27
C LYS A 69 -13.84 2.46 13.71
N LEU A 70 -12.63 1.89 13.68
CA LEU A 70 -12.34 0.68 12.92
C LEU A 70 -12.09 -0.52 13.83
N TYR A 71 -12.76 -1.62 13.49
CA TYR A 71 -12.58 -2.92 14.13
C TYR A 71 -11.77 -3.83 13.21
N ILE A 72 -10.86 -4.61 13.81
CA ILE A 72 -10.08 -5.62 13.10
C ILE A 72 -10.91 -6.89 12.98
N ASN A 73 -11.02 -7.43 11.77
CA ASN A 73 -11.54 -8.76 11.52
C ASN A 73 -10.51 -9.80 11.96
N SER A 74 -10.67 -10.33 13.19
CA SER A 74 -9.70 -11.25 13.80
C SER A 74 -9.51 -12.54 13.00
N GLY A 75 -10.55 -13.01 12.29
CA GLY A 75 -10.47 -14.19 11.43
C GLY A 75 -9.49 -14.00 10.27
N HIS A 76 -9.58 -12.87 9.57
CA HIS A 76 -8.66 -12.56 8.46
C HIS A 76 -7.29 -12.10 8.94
N ALA A 77 -7.22 -11.38 10.07
CA ALA A 77 -5.96 -10.95 10.65
C ALA A 77 -5.00 -12.12 10.93
N MET A 78 -5.53 -13.29 11.34
CA MET A 78 -4.73 -14.49 11.55
C MET A 78 -4.23 -15.14 10.25
N LEU A 79 -4.92 -14.95 9.13
CA LEU A 79 -4.55 -15.53 7.82
C LEU A 79 -3.45 -14.72 7.12
N TYR A 80 -3.33 -13.43 7.42
CA TYR A 80 -2.37 -12.53 6.77
C TYR A 80 -1.45 -11.82 7.79
N PRO A 81 -0.64 -12.57 8.56
CA PRO A 81 0.15 -12.01 9.66
C PRO A 81 1.19 -10.96 9.24
N ILE A 82 1.77 -11.05 8.03
CA ILE A 82 2.68 -10.00 7.52
C ILE A 82 1.90 -8.70 7.23
N ARG A 83 0.74 -8.82 6.57
CA ARG A 83 -0.17 -7.69 6.29
C ARG A 83 -0.60 -7.00 7.60
N LEU A 84 -0.96 -7.80 8.60
CA LEU A 84 -1.35 -7.33 9.93
C LEU A 84 -0.22 -6.57 10.62
N ILE A 85 1.00 -7.10 10.66
CA ILE A 85 2.09 -6.41 11.37
C ILE A 85 2.48 -5.10 10.69
N LEU A 86 2.47 -5.05 9.35
CA LEU A 86 2.71 -3.80 8.63
C LEU A 86 1.63 -2.77 8.96
N PHE A 87 0.36 -3.19 8.94
CA PHE A 87 -0.75 -2.35 9.34
C PHE A 87 -0.58 -1.82 10.76
N GLU A 88 -0.26 -2.67 11.74
CA GLU A 88 -0.06 -2.28 13.14
C GLU A 88 1.08 -1.26 13.30
N LEU A 89 2.26 -1.55 12.74
CA LEU A 89 3.44 -0.70 12.88
C LEU A 89 3.21 0.70 12.30
N VAL A 90 2.54 0.77 11.16
CA VAL A 90 2.33 2.02 10.43
C VAL A 90 1.18 2.82 11.04
N THR A 91 0.04 2.18 11.32
CA THR A 91 -1.13 2.89 11.86
C THR A 91 -0.94 3.40 13.30
N GLN A 92 0.05 2.86 14.02
CA GLN A 92 0.47 3.36 15.33
C GLN A 92 1.30 4.64 15.28
N ALA A 93 1.98 4.91 14.16
CA ALA A 93 2.82 6.08 14.01
C ALA A 93 2.01 7.38 14.03
N GLU A 94 2.55 8.40 14.69
CA GLU A 94 1.92 9.72 14.80
C GLU A 94 1.68 10.37 13.43
N HIS A 95 2.62 10.21 12.49
CA HIS A 95 2.50 10.74 11.13
C HIS A 95 1.33 10.11 10.36
N PHE A 96 1.07 8.81 10.55
CA PHE A 96 -0.10 8.16 9.96
C PHE A 96 -1.40 8.75 10.54
N LYS A 97 -1.49 8.92 11.86
CA LYS A 97 -2.68 9.51 12.50
C LYS A 97 -2.98 10.91 11.97
N ARG A 98 -1.93 11.71 11.71
CA ARG A 98 -2.07 13.03 11.11
C ARG A 98 -2.57 12.97 9.66
N LEU A 99 -2.09 12.02 8.86
CA LEU A 99 -2.65 11.78 7.51
C LEU A 99 -4.11 11.37 7.57
N ALA A 100 -4.47 10.40 8.43
CA ALA A 100 -5.84 9.93 8.60
C ALA A 100 -6.80 11.07 8.98
N LYS A 101 -6.35 11.99 9.85
CA LYS A 101 -7.15 13.17 10.20
C LYS A 101 -7.33 14.14 9.01
N LYS A 102 -6.34 14.25 8.12
CA LYS A 102 -6.37 15.13 6.95
C LYS A 102 -7.28 14.61 5.84
N SER A 103 -7.34 13.30 5.63
CA SER A 103 -8.09 12.68 4.54
C SER A 103 -9.40 12.01 4.99
N LEU A 104 -9.81 12.23 6.24
CA LEU A 104 -11.03 11.63 6.80
C LEU A 104 -12.26 11.97 5.95
N GLY A 105 -12.93 10.93 5.44
CA GLY A 105 -14.12 11.07 4.59
C GLY A 105 -13.84 11.49 3.15
N ASP A 106 -12.56 11.70 2.78
CA ASP A 106 -12.14 11.97 1.40
C ASP A 106 -11.55 10.69 0.80
N GLU A 107 -12.33 10.04 -0.07
CA GLU A 107 -12.01 8.74 -0.64
C GLU A 107 -10.79 8.76 -1.56
N CYS A 108 -10.66 9.81 -2.38
CA CYS A 108 -9.59 9.97 -3.36
C CYS A 108 -8.29 10.31 -2.65
N LEU A 109 -8.31 11.30 -1.76
CA LEU A 109 -7.12 11.72 -1.02
C LEU A 109 -6.59 10.59 -0.13
N SER A 110 -7.49 9.89 0.57
CA SER A 110 -7.13 8.73 1.38
C SER A 110 -6.48 7.63 0.54
N PHE A 111 -6.96 7.43 -0.69
CA PHE A 111 -6.45 6.39 -1.58
C PHE A 111 -5.02 6.72 -2.03
N ILE A 112 -4.79 7.97 -2.43
CA ILE A 112 -3.47 8.47 -2.82
C ILE A 112 -2.48 8.32 -1.67
N TYR A 113 -2.89 8.75 -0.48
CA TYR A 113 -2.08 8.62 0.73
C TYR A 113 -1.74 7.16 1.01
N ALA A 114 -2.70 6.24 0.90
CA ALA A 114 -2.48 4.82 1.11
C ALA A 114 -1.47 4.23 0.12
N VAL A 115 -1.66 4.51 -1.18
CA VAL A 115 -0.80 4.00 -2.25
C VAL A 115 0.65 4.49 -2.09
N VAL A 116 0.84 5.79 -1.94
CA VAL A 116 2.19 6.39 -1.81
C VAL A 116 2.86 5.92 -0.51
N LEU A 117 2.13 5.92 0.60
CA LEU A 117 2.65 5.46 1.88
C LEU A 117 3.14 4.03 1.78
N LEU A 118 2.31 3.16 1.19
CA LEU A 118 2.66 1.76 1.06
C LEU A 118 3.87 1.59 0.14
N GLN A 119 3.94 2.31 -0.99
CA GLN A 119 5.09 2.25 -1.90
C GLN A 119 6.42 2.46 -1.17
N PHE A 120 6.51 3.47 -0.30
CA PHE A 120 7.73 3.75 0.47
C PHE A 120 8.04 2.66 1.50
N ILE A 121 7.02 2.15 2.20
CA ILE A 121 7.20 1.07 3.19
C ILE A 121 7.69 -0.21 2.53
N LEU A 122 7.05 -0.62 1.42
CA LEU A 122 7.44 -1.84 0.72
C LEU A 122 8.82 -1.72 0.09
N GLN A 123 9.18 -0.53 -0.42
CA GLN A 123 10.53 -0.27 -0.91
C GLN A 123 11.56 -0.39 0.22
N TRP A 124 11.31 0.22 1.38
CA TRP A 124 12.22 0.14 2.53
C TRP A 124 12.43 -1.31 2.99
N LEU A 125 11.36 -2.10 3.08
CA LEU A 125 11.46 -3.51 3.45
C LEU A 125 12.20 -4.34 2.40
N LYS A 126 11.94 -4.11 1.11
CA LYS A 126 12.65 -4.76 0.01
C LYS A 126 14.16 -4.52 0.13
N ASP A 127 14.57 -3.28 0.36
CA ASP A 127 15.98 -2.92 0.47
C ASP A 127 16.66 -3.51 1.71
N ARG A 128 15.94 -3.58 2.83
CA ARG A 128 16.42 -4.14 4.11
C ARG A 128 16.62 -5.65 4.03
N PHE A 129 15.67 -6.36 3.45
CA PHE A 129 15.67 -7.82 3.44
C PHE A 129 16.23 -8.43 2.16
N LYS A 130 16.70 -7.65 1.17
CA LYS A 130 17.24 -8.17 -0.10
C LYS A 130 18.32 -9.25 0.05
N ASN A 131 19.12 -9.20 1.12
CA ASN A 131 20.18 -10.17 1.41
C ASN A 131 19.75 -11.30 2.36
N ASN A 132 18.55 -11.22 2.94
CA ASN A 132 17.99 -12.25 3.80
C ASN A 132 16.99 -13.09 2.99
N ASN A 133 17.48 -14.15 2.36
CA ASN A 133 16.71 -14.95 1.41
C ASN A 133 15.40 -15.49 2.00
N GLU A 134 15.41 -15.94 3.26
CA GLU A 134 14.23 -16.51 3.92
C GLU A 134 13.12 -15.46 4.12
N VAL A 135 13.47 -14.28 4.63
CA VAL A 135 12.51 -13.19 4.81
C VAL A 135 12.10 -12.62 3.45
N TYR A 136 13.04 -12.49 2.53
CA TYR A 136 12.79 -11.97 1.19
C TYR A 136 11.83 -12.86 0.39
N GLU A 137 11.96 -14.18 0.43
CA GLU A 137 11.01 -15.09 -0.22
C GLU A 137 9.62 -15.05 0.46
N ALA A 138 9.55 -14.97 1.79
CA ALA A 138 8.29 -14.80 2.49
C ALA A 138 7.61 -13.46 2.14
N MET A 139 8.40 -12.41 1.98
CA MET A 139 7.93 -11.08 1.57
C MET A 139 7.59 -11.02 0.08
N LYS A 140 8.27 -11.77 -0.77
CA LYS A 140 7.90 -11.95 -2.19
C LYS A 140 6.49 -12.50 -2.34
N LEU A 141 5.97 -13.26 -1.38
CA LEU A 141 4.56 -13.65 -1.41
C LEU A 141 3.61 -12.45 -1.30
N LEU A 142 4.06 -11.28 -0.84
CA LEU A 142 3.32 -10.02 -0.93
C LEU A 142 3.59 -9.26 -2.24
N TYR A 143 4.70 -9.51 -2.94
CA TYR A 143 5.19 -8.66 -4.06
C TYR A 143 5.36 -9.36 -5.42
N ARG A 144 5.30 -10.68 -5.51
CA ARG A 144 5.45 -11.43 -6.78
C ARG A 144 4.15 -11.41 -7.57
N ALA A 145 4.29 -11.08 -8.85
CA ALA A 145 3.25 -11.14 -9.87
C ALA A 145 2.83 -12.57 -10.22
N THR A 146 3.64 -13.59 -9.93
CA THR A 146 3.27 -14.98 -10.21
C THR A 146 2.31 -15.49 -9.15
N ASP A 147 1.01 -15.24 -9.34
CA ASP A 147 -0.11 -15.96 -8.72
C ASP A 147 -0.21 -17.41 -9.25
N ASP A 148 0.93 -18.07 -9.50
CA ASP A 148 0.98 -19.48 -9.95
C ASP A 148 0.39 -20.44 -8.91
N TYR A 149 -0.01 -19.93 -7.75
CA TYR A 149 -0.71 -20.65 -6.71
C TYR A 149 -1.93 -19.86 -6.24
N LEU A 150 -3.08 -20.25 -6.80
CA LEU A 150 -4.36 -20.53 -6.13
C LEU A 150 -5.53 -19.61 -6.48
N ASP A 151 -6.29 -20.07 -7.46
CA ASP A 151 -7.72 -19.81 -7.68
C ASP A 151 -8.63 -20.28 -6.53
N ASP A 152 -8.09 -20.85 -5.45
CA ASP A 152 -8.91 -21.47 -4.40
C ASP A 152 -8.56 -20.95 -3.01
N GLU A 153 -9.50 -20.22 -2.39
CA GLU A 153 -9.62 -20.03 -0.92
C GLU A 153 -9.69 -21.39 -0.16
N GLN A 154 -9.64 -22.53 -0.86
CA GLN A 154 -9.78 -23.89 -0.32
C GLN A 154 -8.48 -24.68 -0.18
N VAL A 155 -7.33 -24.21 -0.68
CA VAL A 155 -6.08 -24.95 -0.48
C VAL A 155 -5.48 -24.61 0.89
N PRO A 156 -5.34 -25.59 1.80
CA PRO A 156 -4.78 -25.33 3.13
C PRO A 156 -3.36 -24.80 3.01
N ILE A 157 -3.10 -23.66 3.64
CA ILE A 157 -1.77 -23.06 3.72
C ILE A 157 -0.81 -24.11 4.31
N SER A 158 0.26 -24.44 3.58
CA SER A 158 1.20 -25.44 4.06
C SER A 158 1.89 -24.97 5.34
N ARG A 159 2.29 -25.92 6.19
CA ARG A 159 3.03 -25.62 7.43
C ARG A 159 4.29 -24.78 7.17
N GLU A 160 4.98 -25.06 6.07
CA GLU A 160 6.18 -24.33 5.65
C GLU A 160 5.89 -22.85 5.37
N HIS A 161 4.76 -22.56 4.72
CA HIS A 161 4.32 -21.18 4.50
C HIS A 161 3.99 -20.47 5.81
N LEU A 162 3.33 -21.14 6.75
CA LEU A 162 3.05 -20.56 8.07
C LEU A 162 4.34 -20.25 8.84
N ILE A 163 5.33 -21.15 8.78
CA ILE A 163 6.64 -20.96 9.40
C ILE A 163 7.37 -19.77 8.75
N ALA A 164 7.43 -19.71 7.41
CA ALA A 164 8.07 -18.63 6.67
C ALA A 164 7.44 -17.27 7.00
N GLN A 165 6.11 -17.19 7.08
CA GLN A 165 5.41 -15.96 7.48
C GLN A 165 5.73 -15.56 8.92
N ALA A 166 5.78 -16.52 9.86
CA ALA A 166 6.13 -16.23 11.25
C ALA A 166 7.59 -15.71 11.38
N ILE A 167 8.51 -16.27 10.61
CA ILE A 167 9.91 -15.82 10.55
C ILE A 167 9.99 -14.39 10.00
N ALA A 168 9.28 -14.10 8.91
CA ALA A 168 9.21 -12.76 8.34
C ALA A 168 8.62 -11.74 9.31
N VAL A 169 7.51 -12.06 9.99
CA VAL A 169 6.91 -11.19 11.01
C VAL A 169 7.90 -10.88 12.12
N LYS A 170 8.61 -11.90 12.63
CA LYS A 170 9.62 -11.72 13.67
C LYS A 170 10.76 -10.82 13.19
N ALA A 171 11.25 -11.04 11.97
CA ALA A 171 12.32 -10.26 11.38
C ALA A 171 11.91 -8.79 11.17
N ILE A 172 10.73 -8.54 10.63
CA ILE A 172 10.19 -7.17 10.41
C ILE A 172 10.04 -6.44 11.74
N ARG A 173 9.45 -7.09 12.76
CA ARG A 173 9.31 -6.49 14.10
C ARG A 173 10.66 -6.13 14.70
N HIS A 174 11.64 -7.02 14.55
CA HIS A 174 12.99 -6.78 15.05
C HIS A 174 13.66 -5.62 14.30
N GLU A 175 13.63 -5.64 12.96
CA GLU A 175 14.26 -4.60 12.13
C GLU A 175 13.67 -3.21 12.42
N VAL A 176 12.35 -3.10 12.52
CA VAL A 176 11.68 -1.83 12.84
C VAL A 176 12.00 -1.37 14.26
N LYS A 177 12.15 -2.30 15.22
CA LYS A 177 12.53 -1.96 16.60
C LYS A 177 13.97 -1.45 16.68
N GLU A 178 14.92 -2.15 16.07
CA GLU A 178 16.34 -1.75 16.10
C GLU A 178 16.61 -0.48 15.29
N ASN A 179 15.80 -0.22 14.25
CA ASN A 179 15.92 0.96 13.39
C ASN A 179 14.73 1.92 13.55
N ALA A 180 14.18 2.04 14.77
CA ALA A 180 12.94 2.77 15.03
C ALA A 180 12.98 4.24 14.57
N GLN A 181 14.13 4.91 14.74
CA GLN A 181 14.30 6.30 14.29
C GLN A 181 14.28 6.42 12.77
N GLU A 182 14.91 5.48 12.06
CA GLU A 182 14.90 5.47 10.60
C GLU A 182 13.50 5.17 10.05
N PHE A 183 12.82 4.18 10.62
CA PHE A 183 11.44 3.86 10.24
C PHE A 183 10.49 5.05 10.52
N ALA A 184 10.65 5.73 11.67
CA ALA A 184 9.90 6.95 11.94
C ALA A 184 10.24 8.08 10.95
N SER A 185 11.51 8.21 10.57
CA SER A 185 11.96 9.19 9.57
C SER A 185 11.37 8.90 8.20
N LEU A 186 11.28 7.62 7.79
CA LEU A 186 10.59 7.20 6.56
C LEU A 186 9.15 7.70 6.58
N LEU A 187 8.39 7.37 7.63
CA LEU A 187 6.99 7.78 7.76
C LEU A 187 6.82 9.30 7.81
N TYR A 188 7.74 10.02 8.46
CA TYR A 188 7.76 11.48 8.49
C TYR A 188 8.02 12.10 7.11
N GLN A 189 9.01 11.59 6.38
CA GLN A 189 9.34 12.06 5.04
C GLN A 189 8.17 11.79 4.09
N THR A 190 7.56 10.61 4.16
CA THR A 190 6.37 10.28 3.38
C THR A 190 5.19 11.18 3.74
N TYR A 191 4.98 11.50 5.02
CA TYR A 191 3.97 12.49 5.44
C TYR A 191 4.22 13.88 4.85
N ASN A 192 5.45 14.38 4.92
CA ASN A 192 5.79 15.69 4.37
C ASN A 192 5.61 15.72 2.85
N PHE A 193 6.00 14.63 2.17
CA PHE A 193 5.79 14.49 0.74
C PHE A 193 4.29 14.52 0.39
N LEU A 194 3.48 13.73 1.08
CA LEU A 194 2.02 13.72 0.88
C LEU A 194 1.36 15.06 1.18
N ASN A 195 1.83 15.80 2.18
CA ASN A 195 1.35 17.16 2.43
C ASN A 195 1.73 18.10 1.29
N HIS A 196 2.96 18.03 0.81
CA HIS A 196 3.40 18.86 -0.31
C HIS A 196 2.55 18.59 -1.56
N LEU A 197 2.28 17.31 -1.86
CA LEU A 197 1.37 16.92 -2.94
C LEU A 197 -0.03 17.51 -2.72
N HIS A 198 -0.57 17.40 -1.51
CA HIS A 198 -1.88 17.94 -1.15
C HIS A 198 -1.97 19.46 -1.34
N ASP A 199 -0.96 20.19 -0.88
CA ASP A 199 -0.91 21.65 -1.01
C ASP A 199 -0.79 22.05 -2.50
N LYS A 200 -0.03 21.30 -3.30
CA LYS A 200 0.06 21.50 -4.76
C LYS A 200 -1.23 21.24 -5.51
N VAL A 201 -2.01 20.24 -5.08
CA VAL A 201 -3.33 19.95 -5.65
C VAL A 201 -4.28 21.11 -5.34
N LYS A 202 -4.30 21.59 -4.09
CA LYS A 202 -5.12 22.73 -3.69
C LYS A 202 -4.78 24.02 -4.44
N GLU A 203 -3.50 24.33 -4.60
CA GLU A 203 -3.05 25.50 -5.39
C GLU A 203 -3.61 25.46 -6.82
N ARG A 204 -3.68 24.28 -7.45
CA ARG A 204 -4.28 24.14 -8.80
C ARG A 204 -5.81 24.20 -8.80
N GLU A 205 -6.47 23.69 -7.76
CA GLU A 205 -7.93 23.79 -7.62
C GLU A 205 -8.42 25.22 -7.39
N GLU A 206 -7.60 26.06 -6.75
CA GLU A 206 -7.90 27.50 -6.57
C GLU A 206 -7.79 28.29 -7.90
N ASP A 207 -6.91 27.86 -8.81
CA ASP A 207 -6.76 28.43 -10.16
C ASP A 207 -7.80 27.88 -11.16
N GLU A 208 -8.26 26.63 -10.99
CA GLU A 208 -9.30 25.99 -11.81
C GLU A 208 -10.64 25.93 -11.06
N THR A 209 -11.36 27.05 -11.02
CA THR A 209 -12.69 27.14 -10.41
C THR A 209 -13.66 26.09 -11.00
N ASN A 210 -13.96 25.04 -10.23
CA ASN A 210 -15.04 24.04 -10.38
C ASN A 210 -14.73 22.64 -10.93
N SER A 211 -13.50 22.11 -10.86
CA SER A 211 -13.31 20.66 -11.07
C SER A 211 -12.86 19.96 -9.80
N LEU A 212 -13.60 18.93 -9.39
CA LEU A 212 -13.12 17.89 -8.47
C LEU A 212 -11.71 17.44 -8.88
N PRO A 213 -10.82 17.12 -7.93
CA PRO A 213 -9.48 16.64 -8.25
C PRO A 213 -9.62 15.41 -9.14
N SER A 214 -9.31 15.56 -10.44
CA SER A 214 -9.34 14.42 -11.34
C SER A 214 -8.17 13.50 -10.98
N MET A 215 -8.41 12.18 -10.93
CA MET A 215 -7.35 11.17 -10.75
C MET A 215 -6.18 11.38 -11.74
N ARG A 216 -6.44 12.00 -12.90
CA ARG A 216 -5.45 12.38 -13.91
C ARG A 216 -4.49 13.46 -13.41
N ASN A 217 -4.95 14.45 -12.66
CA ASN A 217 -4.07 15.49 -12.09
C ASN A 217 -3.13 14.91 -11.04
N VAL A 218 -3.63 13.98 -10.23
CA VAL A 218 -2.84 13.28 -9.20
C VAL A 218 -1.83 12.34 -9.84
N ALA A 219 -2.26 11.57 -10.84
CA ALA A 219 -1.41 10.76 -11.69
C ALA A 219 -0.26 11.58 -12.30
N ASP A 220 -0.57 12.73 -12.89
CA ASP A 220 0.41 13.61 -13.52
C ASP A 220 1.38 14.20 -12.50
N ILE A 221 0.92 14.57 -11.29
CA ILE A 221 1.78 15.09 -10.22
C ILE A 221 2.69 13.98 -9.65
N LEU A 222 2.17 12.78 -9.42
CA LEU A 222 2.98 11.62 -9.04
C LEU A 222 4.01 11.34 -10.15
N ASN A 223 3.55 11.24 -11.40
CA ASN A 223 4.36 11.00 -12.59
C ASN A 223 5.52 11.99 -12.73
N LEU A 224 5.24 13.30 -12.59
CA LEU A 224 6.24 14.36 -12.60
C LEU A 224 7.30 14.13 -11.51
N PHE A 225 6.86 13.86 -10.28
CA PHE A 225 7.76 13.78 -9.13
C PHE A 225 8.74 12.60 -9.18
N TYR A 226 8.27 11.39 -9.49
CA TYR A 226 9.19 10.25 -9.61
C TYR A 226 9.99 10.30 -10.91
N SER A 227 9.49 10.95 -11.98
CA SER A 227 10.32 11.21 -13.17
C SER A 227 11.55 12.02 -12.78
N GLU A 228 11.43 13.04 -11.92
CA GLU A 228 12.57 13.84 -11.46
C GLU A 228 13.49 13.07 -10.48
N ARG A 229 12.95 12.15 -9.67
CA ARG A 229 13.71 11.44 -8.62
C ARG A 229 14.35 10.12 -9.08
N TYR A 230 13.83 9.49 -10.11
CA TYR A 230 14.29 8.18 -10.61
C TYR A 230 14.91 8.23 -12.01
N THR A 231 14.88 9.36 -12.73
CA THR A 231 15.63 9.54 -13.99
C THR A 231 17.10 9.93 -13.77
N THR A 232 17.53 10.20 -12.54
CA THR A 232 18.97 10.22 -12.21
C THR A 232 19.50 8.78 -12.16
N ASP A 233 19.79 8.23 -13.34
CA ASP A 233 20.63 7.06 -13.64
C ASP A 233 20.85 6.05 -12.50
N ASN A 234 19.84 5.23 -12.21
CA ASN A 234 20.05 4.01 -11.44
C ASN A 234 19.78 2.75 -12.30
N PRO A 235 20.80 2.20 -12.98
CA PRO A 235 20.68 1.08 -13.92
C PRO A 235 20.30 -0.27 -13.27
N SER A 236 19.94 -0.28 -11.99
CA SER A 236 19.56 -1.48 -11.23
C SER A 236 18.05 -1.73 -11.20
N PHE A 237 17.25 -0.91 -11.88
CA PHE A 237 15.81 -1.06 -11.94
C PHE A 237 15.37 -1.98 -13.08
N THR A 238 15.46 -3.29 -12.85
CA THR A 238 14.77 -4.30 -13.66
C THR A 238 13.69 -4.95 -12.80
N GLY A 239 12.45 -4.54 -13.04
CA GLY A 239 11.25 -5.02 -12.36
C GLY A 239 10.16 -3.99 -12.47
#